data_AF-A0A5E4IUK5-F1
#
_entry.id   AF-A0A5E4IUK5-F1
#
_cell.length_a   1.000
_cell.length_b   1.000
_cell.length_c   1.000
_cell.angle_alpha   90.00
_cell.angle_beta   90.00
_cell.angle_gamma   90.00
#
_symmetry.space_group_name_H-M   'P 1'
#
loop_
_entity.id
_entity.type
_entity.pdbx_description
1 polymer ?
#
loop_
_entity_poly.entity_id
_entity_poly.type
_entity_poly.pdbx_seq_one_letter_code
_entity_poly.pdbx_strand_id
1 'polypeptide(L)'
;MGGMKKVKSVEKQQDKDAGSKPEEKKSYVPQSDGANARIIEVLGRTGVFGEIKQCMCKVLDGRDTGHVIRRNIKGPVRVGDIVRLPETEREAKPLKTGRK
;
A
#
# COMPACT_ATOMS: atom_id res chain seq x y z
N MET A 1 -48.28 -42.31 -25.01
CA MET A 1 -47.19 -42.87 -24.18
C MET A 1 -45.90 -42.27 -24.70
N GLY A 2 -45.39 -41.23 -24.07
CA GLY A 2 -44.41 -41.36 -22.99
C GLY A 2 -43.04 -41.08 -23.62
N GLY A 3 -42.21 -40.17 -23.15
CA GLY A 3 -42.23 -39.30 -22.01
C GLY A 3 -41.03 -38.38 -22.18
N MET A 4 -41.13 -37.21 -21.58
CA MET A 4 -40.09 -36.19 -21.51
C MET A 4 -38.74 -36.78 -21.07
N LYS A 5 -37.64 -36.35 -21.69
CA LYS A 5 -36.42 -36.00 -20.96
C LYS A 5 -35.81 -34.73 -21.54
N LYS A 6 -36.13 -33.62 -20.87
CA LYS A 6 -35.37 -32.37 -20.91
C LYS A 6 -33.91 -32.69 -20.58
N VAL A 7 -33.01 -32.47 -21.52
CA VAL A 7 -31.58 -32.38 -21.19
C VAL A 7 -31.29 -30.97 -20.68
N LYS A 8 -30.62 -30.95 -19.54
CA LYS A 8 -30.44 -29.83 -18.64
C LYS A 8 -29.58 -28.74 -19.27
N SER A 9 -29.99 -27.52 -18.98
CA SER A 9 -29.24 -26.28 -19.01
C SER A 9 -27.79 -26.49 -18.58
N VAL A 10 -26.84 -26.08 -19.42
CA VAL A 10 -25.45 -25.85 -18.99
C VAL A 10 -25.28 -24.34 -18.93
N GLU A 11 -25.09 -23.89 -17.70
CA GLU A 11 -25.00 -22.51 -17.27
C GLU A 11 -23.71 -21.82 -17.73
N LYS A 12 -23.85 -20.50 -17.92
CA LYS A 12 -22.84 -19.44 -17.73
C LYS A 12 -21.50 -19.60 -18.45
N GLN A 13 -21.43 -19.00 -19.62
CA GLN A 13 -20.16 -18.47 -20.12
C GLN A 13 -19.77 -17.23 -19.30
N GLN A 14 -18.52 -17.25 -18.86
CA GLN A 14 -17.96 -16.51 -17.73
C GLN A 14 -17.63 -15.06 -18.09
N ASP A 15 -17.98 -14.17 -17.16
CA ASP A 15 -17.45 -12.81 -17.06
C ASP A 15 -15.90 -12.86 -16.97
N LYS A 16 -15.22 -12.21 -17.91
CA LYS A 16 -13.75 -12.07 -17.88
C LYS A 16 -13.36 -10.82 -17.09
N ASP A 17 -13.50 -10.91 -15.77
CA ASP A 17 -12.92 -9.93 -14.86
C ASP A 17 -11.56 -10.38 -14.33
N ALA A 18 -10.66 -9.41 -14.23
CA ALA A 18 -9.49 -9.34 -13.36
C ALA A 18 -8.34 -10.34 -13.60
N GLY A 19 -7.24 -9.81 -14.14
CA GLY A 19 -5.96 -10.55 -14.19
C GLY A 19 -4.76 -9.71 -14.60
N SER A 20 -4.66 -8.44 -14.21
CA SER A 20 -3.38 -7.73 -14.30
C SER A 20 -2.46 -8.31 -13.24
N LYS A 21 -1.61 -9.25 -13.67
CA LYS A 21 -0.56 -9.93 -12.90
C LYS A 21 0.18 -8.93 -11.99
N PRO A 22 0.42 -9.25 -10.71
CA PRO A 22 1.27 -8.43 -9.87
C PRO A 22 2.69 -8.48 -10.44
N GLU A 23 3.23 -7.33 -10.85
CA GLU A 23 4.65 -7.20 -11.19
C GLU A 23 5.46 -7.45 -9.91
N GLU A 24 6.06 -8.63 -9.79
CA GLU A 24 7.14 -8.92 -8.85
C GLU A 24 8.33 -8.00 -9.15
N LYS A 25 8.33 -6.80 -8.57
CA LYS A 25 9.52 -5.94 -8.58
C LYS A 25 10.48 -6.44 -7.51
N LYS A 26 11.41 -7.24 -8.02
CA LYS A 26 12.64 -7.79 -7.43
C LYS A 26 13.15 -7.04 -6.20
N SER A 27 13.25 -7.81 -5.13
CA SER A 27 13.71 -7.50 -3.79
C SER A 27 15.10 -6.85 -3.74
N TYR A 28 15.17 -5.58 -3.32
CA TYR A 28 16.37 -5.04 -2.68
C TYR A 28 16.32 -5.52 -1.22
N VAL A 29 17.21 -6.45 -0.85
CA VAL A 29 17.32 -6.98 0.52
C VAL A 29 18.53 -6.35 1.21
N PRO A 30 18.45 -5.12 1.74
CA PRO A 30 19.44 -4.69 2.72
C PRO A 30 19.16 -5.50 4.00
N GLN A 31 20.18 -6.20 4.48
CA GLN A 31 20.15 -7.08 5.66
C GLN A 31 20.16 -6.26 6.96
N SER A 32 19.26 -5.30 7.12
CA SER A 32 19.23 -4.40 8.29
C SER A 32 17.81 -4.27 8.79
N ASP A 33 17.61 -4.39 10.10
CA ASP A 33 16.37 -4.56 10.87
C ASP A 33 15.27 -3.50 10.67
N GLY A 34 14.83 -3.26 9.43
CA GLY A 34 13.75 -2.35 9.08
C GLY A 34 12.40 -3.04 9.13
N ALA A 35 11.37 -2.32 9.59
CA ALA A 35 10.00 -2.78 9.65
C ALA A 35 9.24 -2.50 8.35
N ASN A 36 8.38 -3.42 7.92
CA ASN A 36 7.44 -3.13 6.84
C ASN A 36 6.27 -2.30 7.36
N ALA A 37 5.80 -1.36 6.57
CA ALA A 37 4.67 -0.50 6.89
C ALA A 37 3.78 -0.26 5.67
N ARG A 38 2.48 -0.14 5.90
CA ARG A 38 1.49 0.15 4.86
C ARG A 38 1.06 1.61 4.92
N ILE A 39 1.03 2.28 3.78
CA ILE A 39 0.55 3.67 3.70
C ILE A 39 -0.97 3.69 3.88
N ILE A 40 -1.44 4.42 4.90
CA ILE A 40 -2.87 4.68 5.12
C ILE A 40 -3.29 5.96 4.39
N GLU A 41 -2.48 7.02 4.51
CA GLU A 41 -2.85 8.35 4.02
C GLU A 41 -1.61 9.11 3.54
N VAL A 42 -1.78 9.91 2.48
CA VAL A 42 -0.76 10.84 2.00
C VAL A 42 -1.18 12.25 2.44
N LEU A 43 -0.44 12.86 3.36
CA LEU A 43 -0.77 14.16 3.96
C LEU A 43 -0.48 15.32 3.01
N GLY A 44 0.62 15.26 2.27
CA GLY A 44 1.01 16.35 1.39
C GLY A 44 2.46 16.25 0.89
N ARG A 45 2.88 17.27 0.12
CA ARG A 45 4.26 17.43 -0.32
C ARG A 45 5.04 18.27 0.70
N THR A 46 6.28 17.87 0.98
CA THR A 46 7.17 18.49 1.95
C THR A 46 8.55 18.72 1.31
N GLY A 47 9.33 19.63 1.87
CA GLY A 47 10.68 19.95 1.41
C GLY A 47 10.70 21.01 0.30
N VAL A 48 11.85 21.69 0.18
CA VAL A 48 12.03 22.87 -0.70
C VAL A 48 11.73 22.56 -2.17
N PHE A 49 12.11 21.36 -2.63
CA PHE A 49 11.95 20.92 -4.02
C PHE A 49 10.63 20.17 -4.30
N GLY A 50 9.81 19.91 -3.27
CA GLY A 50 8.52 19.22 -3.44
C GLY A 50 8.58 17.74 -3.85
N GLU A 51 9.77 17.12 -3.82
CA GLU A 51 9.99 15.71 -4.18
C GLU A 51 9.58 14.70 -3.09
N ILE A 52 9.40 15.20 -1.86
CA ILE A 52 9.12 14.39 -0.68
C ILE A 52 7.63 14.48 -0.38
N LYS A 53 6.99 13.35 -0.10
CA LYS A 53 5.62 13.30 0.41
C LYS A 53 5.62 12.85 1.84
N GLN A 54 4.89 13.56 2.68
CA GLN A 54 4.64 13.14 4.05
C GLN A 54 3.42 12.22 4.06
N CYS A 55 3.60 11.04 4.64
CA CYS A 55 2.59 9.99 4.65
C CYS A 55 2.40 9.43 6.06
N MET A 56 1.17 9.00 6.35
CA MET A 56 0.83 8.20 7.52
C MET A 56 0.97 6.73 7.15
N CYS A 57 1.87 6.03 7.84
CA CYS A 57 2.18 4.63 7.57
C CYS A 57 1.84 3.80 8.82
N LYS A 58 1.16 2.67 8.64
CA LYS A 58 0.93 1.68 9.70
C LYS A 58 1.98 0.61 9.64
N VAL A 59 2.71 0.40 10.73
CA VAL A 59 3.70 -0.66 10.84
C VAL A 59 3.00 -2.02 10.83
N LEU A 60 3.47 -2.93 9.97
CA LEU A 60 2.95 -4.29 9.81
C LEU A 60 3.78 -5.32 10.59
N ASP A 61 5.10 -5.11 10.65
CA ASP A 61 6.04 -6.06 11.23
C ASP A 61 6.90 -5.42 12.33
N GLY A 62 7.38 -6.24 13.27
CA GLY A 62 8.33 -5.83 14.32
C GLY A 62 7.68 -5.46 15.66
N ARG A 63 8.44 -4.75 16.50
CA ARG A 63 8.04 -4.41 17.87
C ARG A 63 6.83 -3.47 17.94
N ASP A 64 6.73 -2.55 16.97
CA ASP A 64 5.70 -1.49 16.94
C ASP A 64 4.51 -1.85 16.03
N THR A 65 4.19 -3.14 15.92
CA THR A 65 3.12 -3.62 15.04
C THR A 65 1.80 -2.91 15.34
N GLY A 66 1.18 -2.34 14.30
CA GLY A 66 -0.09 -1.62 14.40
C GLY A 66 0.04 -0.12 14.73
N HIS A 67 1.23 0.38 15.04
CA HIS A 67 1.46 1.80 15.29
C HIS A 67 1.40 2.60 13.98
N VAL A 68 0.84 3.81 14.04
CA VAL A 68 0.71 4.70 12.87
C VAL A 68 1.67 5.86 13.03
N ILE A 69 2.65 5.93 12.14
CA ILE A 69 3.75 6.90 12.19
C ILE A 69 3.79 7.77 10.94
N ARG A 70 4.24 9.02 11.13
CA ARG A 70 4.46 9.97 10.04
C ARG A 70 5.84 9.80 9.45
N ARG A 71 5.90 9.54 8.15
CA ARG A 71 7.16 9.39 7.43
C ARG A 71 7.23 10.19 6.15
N ASN A 72 8.43 10.65 5.86
CA ASN A 72 8.79 11.30 4.62
C ASN A 72 9.20 10.22 3.64
N ILE A 73 8.47 10.10 2.54
CA ILE A 73 8.77 9.17 1.46
C ILE A 73 9.17 9.97 0.24
N LYS A 74 10.29 9.59 -0.38
CA LYS A 74 10.74 10.20 -1.62
C LYS A 74 9.97 9.61 -2.80
N GLY A 75 9.42 10.46 -3.64
CA GLY A 75 8.82 10.05 -4.92
C GLY A 75 7.30 9.82 -4.88
N PRO A 76 6.74 9.23 -5.96
CA PRO A 76 5.32 8.94 -6.07
C PRO A 76 4.93 7.78 -5.15
N VAL A 77 3.90 8.00 -4.34
CA VAL A 77 3.31 7.00 -3.44
C VAL A 77 1.80 7.11 -3.48
N ARG A 78 1.13 6.01 -3.20
CA ARG A 78 -0.33 5.87 -3.15
C ARG A 78 -0.76 5.22 -1.83
N VAL A 79 -2.03 5.42 -1.49
CA VAL A 79 -2.65 4.72 -0.36
C VAL A 79 -2.65 3.23 -0.64
N GLY A 80 -2.25 2.44 0.35
CA GLY A 80 -2.17 0.99 0.27
C GLY A 80 -0.81 0.42 -0.11
N ASP A 81 0.13 1.25 -0.57
CA ASP A 81 1.50 0.82 -0.86
C ASP A 81 2.21 0.33 0.41
N ILE A 82 3.10 -0.65 0.25
CA ILE A 82 3.94 -1.18 1.33
C ILE A 82 5.34 -0.60 1.17
N VAL A 83 5.85 0.01 2.24
CA VAL A 83 7.18 0.60 2.31
C VAL A 83 7.95 0.01 3.47
N ARG A 84 9.28 -0.06 3.31
CA ARG A 84 10.17 -0.49 4.39
C ARG A 84 10.70 0.74 5.11
N LEU A 85 10.54 0.76 6.43
CA LEU A 85 11.02 1.80 7.32
C LEU A 85 12.27 1.29 8.03
N PRO A 86 13.45 1.93 7.85
CA PRO A 86 14.68 1.49 8.49
C PRO A 86 14.63 1.62 10.03
N GLU A 87 13.82 2.54 10.53
CA GLU A 87 13.59 2.79 11.96
C GLU A 87 12.10 3.07 12.12
N THR A 88 11.44 2.60 13.18
CA THR A 88 10.01 2.87 13.48
C THR A 88 9.82 4.02 14.46
N GLU A 89 10.79 4.25 15.36
CA GLU A 89 10.67 5.20 16.48
C GLU A 89 10.63 6.69 16.09
N ARG A 90 11.17 7.06 14.93
CA ARG A 90 11.23 8.48 14.50
C ARG A 90 9.94 8.93 13.85
N GLU A 91 9.51 10.14 14.14
CA GLU A 91 8.38 10.76 13.44
C GLU A 91 8.81 12.04 12.72
N ALA A 92 8.30 12.23 11.51
CA ALA A 92 8.45 13.49 10.80
C ALA A 92 7.62 14.57 11.52
N LYS A 93 8.22 15.75 11.72
CA LYS A 93 7.52 16.91 12.26
C LYS A 93 6.27 17.21 11.40
N PRO A 94 5.16 17.65 12.01
CA PRO A 94 3.99 18.03 11.24
C PRO A 94 4.34 19.19 10.29
N LEU A 95 3.71 19.19 9.11
CA LEU A 95 3.70 20.35 8.24
C LEU A 95 3.13 21.54 9.02
N LYS A 96 3.98 22.51 9.36
CA LYS A 96 3.51 23.79 9.88
C LYS A 96 3.05 24.62 8.69
N THR A 97 1.74 24.82 8.58
CA THR A 97 1.18 25.84 7.68
C THR A 97 1.60 27.20 8.20
N GLY A 98 2.72 27.72 7.70
CA GLY A 98 3.12 29.10 7.93
C GLY A 98 2.23 30.01 7.09
N ARG A 99 1.22 30.62 7.72
CA ARG A 99 0.60 31.85 7.21
C ARG A 99 1.08 33.02 8.06
N LYS A 100 1.79 33.95 7.43
CA LYS A 100 1.52 35.37 7.57
C LYS A 100 1.55 35.97 6.18
#